data_AF-A0A2P6VT75-F1
#
_entry.id   AF-A0A2P6VT75-F1
#
_cell.length_a   1.000
_cell.length_b   1.000
_cell.length_c   1.000
_cell.angle_alpha   90.00
_cell.angle_beta   90.00
_cell.angle_gamma   90.00
#
_symmetry.space_group_name_H-M   'P 1'
#
loop_
_entity.id
_entity.type
_entity.pdbx_description
1 polymer ?
#
loop_
_entity_poly.entity_id
_entity_poly.type
_entity_poly.pdbx_seq_one_letter_code
_entity_poly.pdbx_strand_id
1 'polypeptide(L)'
;MAVVSISLPDRLLERVDEFIDERGYAGRSELFRTAARDLLNEEIEATGDERSATLTVVYPDEVQEEIGRVRHRFGDIVSSMMHGHTEHHCTEMFMLDGPGERIREFLDALRGVRAIRLADVVFTDVVSRPVGSA
;
A
#
# COMPACT_ATOMS: atom_id res chain seq x y z
N MET A 1 -0.03 -4.60 -24.93
CA MET A 1 0.96 -4.15 -23.93
C MET A 1 1.89 -3.16 -24.61
N ALA A 2 2.09 -1.97 -24.05
CA ALA A 2 3.02 -0.99 -24.61
C ALA A 2 4.47 -1.37 -24.26
N VAL A 3 5.41 -1.10 -25.16
CA VAL A 3 6.85 -1.32 -24.93
C VAL A 3 7.52 0.04 -24.82
N VAL A 4 8.26 0.26 -23.74
CA VAL A 4 9.04 1.47 -23.50
C VAL A 4 10.51 1.08 -23.52
N SER A 5 11.35 1.85 -24.23
CA SER A 5 12.80 1.72 -24.20
C SER A 5 13.39 2.86 -23.37
N ILE A 6 14.24 2.53 -22.42
CA ILE A 6 14.92 3.48 -21.54
C ILE A 6 16.43 3.32 -21.67
N SER A 7 17.15 4.45 -21.75
CA SER A 7 18.61 4.47 -21.67
C SER A 7 19.03 4.67 -20.23
N LEU A 8 19.90 3.80 -19.72
CA LEU A 8 20.44 3.87 -18.37
C LEU A 8 21.98 3.88 -18.44
N PRO A 9 22.67 4.57 -17.53
CA PRO A 9 24.11 4.41 -17.38
C PRO A 9 24.47 2.95 -17.07
N ASP A 10 25.55 2.42 -17.65
CA ASP A 10 25.93 1.00 -17.52
C ASP A 10 26.01 0.55 -16.05
N ARG A 11 26.63 1.36 -15.19
CA ARG A 11 26.75 1.08 -13.75
C ARG A 11 25.40 0.98 -13.03
N LEU A 12 24.39 1.72 -13.49
CA LEU A 12 23.05 1.64 -12.91
C LEU A 12 22.36 0.36 -13.37
N LEU A 13 22.56 -0.05 -14.62
CA LEU A 13 22.03 -1.30 -15.15
C LEU A 13 22.63 -2.51 -14.44
N GLU A 14 23.94 -2.52 -14.22
CA GLU A 14 24.65 -3.55 -13.44
C GLU A 14 24.03 -3.71 -12.05
N ARG A 15 23.82 -2.59 -11.34
CA ARG A 15 23.23 -2.60 -10.00
C ARG A 15 21.75 -3.03 -9.99
N VAL A 16 21.01 -2.76 -11.06
CA VAL A 16 19.64 -3.26 -11.24
C VAL A 16 19.64 -4.78 -11.40
N ASP A 17 20.57 -5.33 -12.18
CA ASP A 17 20.67 -6.78 -12.38
C ASP A 17 21.05 -7.51 -11.08
N GLU A 18 22.03 -6.98 -10.33
CA GLU A 18 22.39 -7.50 -9.00
C GLU A 18 21.17 -7.51 -8.07
N PHE A 19 20.41 -6.41 -8.03
CA PHE A 19 19.21 -6.30 -7.19
C PHE A 19 18.11 -7.30 -7.58
N ILE A 20 17.95 -7.59 -8.88
CA ILE A 20 16.99 -8.59 -9.39
C ILE A 20 17.34 -9.97 -8.87
N ASP A 21 18.62 -10.35 -8.96
CA ASP A 21 19.12 -11.66 -8.54
C ASP A 21 19.01 -11.84 -7.02
N GLU A 22 19.32 -10.79 -6.24
CA GLU A 22 19.21 -10.83 -4.78
C GLU A 22 17.77 -10.95 -4.26
N ARG A 23 16.81 -10.32 -4.96
CA ARG A 23 15.41 -10.21 -4.50
C ARG A 23 14.44 -11.15 -5.22
N GLY A 24 14.91 -11.92 -6.20
CA GLY A 24 14.11 -12.94 -6.89
C GLY A 24 13.04 -12.38 -7.83
N TYR A 25 13.28 -11.21 -8.43
CA TYR A 25 12.37 -10.69 -9.46
C TYR A 25 12.43 -11.55 -10.73
N ALA A 26 11.31 -11.72 -11.43
CA ALA A 26 11.29 -12.50 -12.67
C ALA A 26 12.07 -11.85 -13.84
N GLY A 27 12.53 -10.60 -13.67
CA GLY A 27 13.40 -9.88 -14.59
C GLY A 27 13.25 -8.37 -14.50
N ARG A 28 14.01 -7.64 -15.33
CA ARG A 28 14.02 -6.17 -15.37
C ARG A 28 12.61 -5.58 -15.56
N SER A 29 11.83 -6.16 -16.47
CA SER A 29 10.46 -5.69 -16.75
C SER A 29 9.50 -5.82 -15.57
N GLU A 30 9.71 -6.79 -14.66
CA GLU A 30 8.94 -6.87 -13.41
C GLU A 30 9.40 -5.82 -12.42
N LEU A 31 10.72 -5.70 -12.20
CA LEU A 31 11.28 -4.70 -11.30
C LEU A 31 10.83 -3.29 -11.68
N PHE A 32 10.99 -2.90 -12.95
CA PHE A 32 10.60 -1.55 -13.40
C PHE A 32 9.09 -1.32 -13.35
N ARG A 33 8.28 -2.37 -13.53
CA ARG A 33 6.83 -2.24 -13.29
C ARG A 33 6.55 -1.99 -11.82
N THR A 34 7.14 -2.75 -10.91
CA THR A 34 6.98 -2.54 -9.47
C THR A 34 7.43 -1.15 -9.06
N ALA A 35 8.65 -0.74 -9.44
CA ALA A 35 9.17 0.60 -9.15
C ALA A 35 8.28 1.72 -9.72
N ALA A 36 7.74 1.55 -10.93
CA ALA A 36 6.79 2.52 -11.49
C ALA A 36 5.48 2.56 -10.71
N ARG A 37 4.95 1.43 -10.25
CA ARG A 37 3.75 1.41 -9.39
C ARG A 37 4.02 2.09 -8.06
N ASP A 38 5.16 1.81 -7.43
CA ASP A 38 5.54 2.39 -6.15
C ASP A 38 5.69 3.92 -6.25
N LEU A 39 6.43 4.40 -7.26
CA LEU A 39 6.60 5.84 -7.50
C LEU A 39 5.29 6.54 -7.86
N LEU A 40 4.44 5.91 -8.67
CA LEU A 40 3.12 6.46 -8.99
C LEU A 40 2.19 6.42 -7.78
N ASN A 41 2.29 5.41 -6.91
CA ASN A 41 1.53 5.36 -5.66
C ASN A 41 1.89 6.52 -4.74
N GLU A 42 3.16 6.92 -4.67
CA GLU A 42 3.59 8.13 -3.94
C GLU A 42 2.91 9.41 -4.50
N GLU A 43 2.81 9.56 -5.82
CA GLU A 43 2.17 10.72 -6.47
C GLU A 43 0.64 10.72 -6.31
N ILE A 44 0.05 9.52 -6.35
CA ILE A 44 -1.38 9.27 -6.29
C ILE A 44 -1.91 9.42 -4.83
N GLU A 45 -1.03 9.70 -3.86
CA GLU A 45 -1.40 10.22 -2.54
C GLU A 45 -2.02 11.63 -2.56
N ALA A 46 -2.37 12.20 -3.72
CA ALA A 46 -2.86 13.58 -3.82
C ALA A 46 -4.31 13.82 -4.32
N THR A 47 -5.12 12.83 -4.76
CA THR A 47 -6.47 13.13 -5.31
C THR A 47 -7.64 12.45 -4.60
N GLY A 48 -8.74 13.20 -4.45
CA GLY A 48 -10.01 12.82 -3.81
C GLY A 48 -10.94 11.95 -4.67
N ASP A 49 -10.38 11.16 -5.59
CA ASP A 49 -11.12 10.16 -6.36
C ASP A 49 -11.39 8.90 -5.52
N GLU A 50 -12.29 8.02 -5.99
CA GLU A 50 -12.55 6.69 -5.43
C GLU A 50 -11.37 5.74 -5.71
N ARG A 51 -10.87 5.07 -4.67
CA ARG A 51 -9.64 4.24 -4.71
C ARG A 51 -9.86 2.92 -3.98
N SER A 52 -9.07 1.92 -4.37
CA SER A 52 -8.96 0.67 -3.64
C SER A 52 -7.58 0.56 -3.01
N ALA A 53 -7.50 0.09 -1.77
CA ALA A 53 -6.23 -0.06 -1.07
C ALA A 53 -6.24 -1.24 -0.09
N THR A 54 -5.05 -1.68 0.30
CA THR A 54 -4.84 -2.52 1.48
C THR A 54 -4.10 -1.72 2.54
N LEU A 55 -4.56 -1.75 3.78
CA LEU A 55 -3.88 -1.13 4.91
C LEU A 55 -3.47 -2.23 5.89
N THR A 56 -2.20 -2.25 6.31
CA THR A 56 -1.71 -3.16 7.35
C THR A 56 -1.29 -2.35 8.57
N VAL A 57 -1.77 -2.76 9.74
CA VAL A 57 -1.42 -2.15 11.02
C VAL A 57 -0.94 -3.21 12.01
N VAL A 58 0.14 -2.91 12.73
CA VAL A 58 0.70 -3.76 13.79
C VAL A 58 0.81 -2.95 15.07
N TYR A 59 0.23 -3.46 16.15
CA TYR A 59 0.13 -2.76 17.43
C TYR A 59 0.09 -3.75 18.60
N PRO A 60 0.48 -3.35 19.82
CA PRO A 60 0.48 -4.24 20.97
C PRO A 60 -0.93 -4.36 21.59
N ASP A 61 -1.22 -5.44 22.31
CA ASP A 61 -2.59 -5.78 22.75
C ASP A 61 -3.24 -4.67 23.62
N GLU A 62 -2.45 -3.86 24.32
CA GLU A 62 -2.94 -2.82 25.22
C GLU A 62 -3.71 -1.71 24.50
N VAL A 63 -3.46 -1.51 23.20
CA VAL A 63 -4.14 -0.46 22.41
C VAL A 63 -5.25 -1.01 21.51
N GLN A 64 -5.59 -2.29 21.64
CA GLN A 64 -6.62 -2.94 20.82
C GLN A 64 -7.98 -2.24 20.87
N GLU A 65 -8.40 -1.75 22.04
CA GLU A 65 -9.67 -1.04 22.17
C GLU A 65 -9.64 0.31 21.43
N GLU A 66 -8.52 1.03 21.51
CA GLU A 66 -8.33 2.31 20.82
C GLU A 66 -8.34 2.11 19.30
N ILE A 67 -7.62 1.11 18.78
CA ILE A 67 -7.65 0.70 17.37
C ILE A 67 -9.06 0.31 16.94
N GLY A 68 -9.77 -0.45 17.76
CA GLY A 68 -11.17 -0.81 17.51
C GLY A 68 -12.06 0.42 17.30
N ARG A 69 -11.90 1.47 18.11
CA ARG A 69 -12.64 2.73 17.93
C ARG A 69 -12.28 3.43 16.62
N VAL A 70 -10.99 3.45 16.24
CA VAL A 70 -10.56 4.01 14.97
C VAL A 70 -11.19 3.24 13.81
N ARG A 71 -11.11 1.91 13.80
CA ARG A 71 -11.74 1.06 12.78
C ARG A 71 -13.23 1.34 12.63
N HIS A 72 -13.97 1.38 13.73
CA HIS A 72 -15.41 1.63 13.69
C HIS A 72 -15.75 3.00 13.08
N ARG A 73 -14.88 4.01 13.25
CA ARG A 73 -15.06 5.35 12.66
C ARG A 73 -14.88 5.37 11.13
N PHE A 74 -14.10 4.44 10.59
CA PHE A 74 -13.83 4.32 9.15
C PHE A 74 -14.51 3.11 8.51
N GLY A 75 -15.51 2.52 9.18
CA GLY A 75 -16.26 1.38 8.66
C GLY A 75 -17.00 1.66 7.34
N ASP A 76 -17.15 2.93 6.97
CA ASP A 76 -17.69 3.37 5.68
C ASP A 76 -16.82 2.99 4.48
N ILE A 77 -15.49 2.88 4.67
CA ILE A 77 -14.54 2.56 3.61
C ILE A 77 -13.88 1.17 3.77
N VAL A 78 -14.24 0.41 4.81
CA VAL A 78 -13.67 -0.93 5.06
C VAL A 78 -14.55 -1.98 4.40
N SER A 79 -14.09 -2.58 3.30
CA SER A 79 -14.81 -3.66 2.61
C SER A 79 -14.56 -5.03 3.24
N SER A 80 -13.37 -5.25 3.79
CA SER A 80 -13.03 -6.46 4.56
C SER A 80 -11.91 -6.19 5.55
N MET A 81 -11.80 -7.02 6.59
CA MET A 81 -10.73 -6.94 7.56
C MET A 81 -10.34 -8.35 8.04
N MET A 82 -9.04 -8.57 8.18
CA MET A 82 -8.46 -9.71 8.88
C MET A 82 -7.73 -9.24 10.13
N HIS A 83 -7.86 -9.98 11.22
CA HIS A 83 -7.12 -9.77 12.47
C HIS A 83 -6.39 -11.05 12.84
N GLY A 84 -5.10 -10.95 13.16
CA GLY A 84 -4.31 -12.04 13.71
C GLY A 84 -3.60 -11.61 14.99
N HIS A 85 -3.50 -12.54 15.94
CA HIS A 85 -2.66 -12.40 17.12
C HIS A 85 -1.33 -13.12 16.89
N THR A 86 -0.22 -12.41 17.09
CA THR A 86 1.13 -12.97 17.05
C THR A 86 1.85 -12.56 18.33
N GLU A 87 2.12 -13.51 19.21
CA GLU A 87 2.74 -13.24 20.52
C GLU A 87 2.03 -12.10 21.30
N HIS A 88 2.74 -10.99 21.57
CA HIS A 88 2.27 -9.80 22.30
C HIS A 88 1.87 -8.64 21.37
N HIS A 89 1.43 -8.95 20.15
CA HIS A 89 0.91 -7.95 19.23
C HIS A 89 -0.21 -8.50 18.36
N CYS A 90 -1.06 -7.56 17.95
CA CYS A 90 -2.10 -7.76 16.96
C CYS A 90 -1.61 -7.23 15.60
N THR A 91 -1.95 -7.95 14.54
CA THR A 91 -1.79 -7.52 13.16
C THR A 91 -3.18 -7.47 12.52
N GLU A 92 -3.60 -6.29 12.08
CA GLU A 92 -4.82 -6.12 11.30
C GLU A 92 -4.49 -5.75 9.86
N MET A 93 -5.20 -6.35 8.91
CA MET A 93 -5.15 -5.99 7.50
C MET A 93 -6.55 -5.62 7.03
N PHE A 94 -6.69 -4.46 6.41
CA PHE A 94 -7.93 -3.93 5.88
C PHE A 94 -7.89 -3.94 4.36
N MET A 95 -8.99 -4.36 3.74
CA MET A 95 -9.31 -4.01 2.36
C MET A 95 -10.19 -2.77 2.40
N LEU A 96 -9.77 -1.73 1.67
CA LEU A 96 -10.39 -0.42 1.68
C LEU A 96 -10.88 -0.05 0.30
N ASP A 97 -12.08 0.50 0.22
CA ASP A 97 -12.68 1.06 -0.99
C ASP A 97 -13.36 2.37 -0.61
N GLY A 98 -12.92 3.48 -1.20
CA GLY A 98 -13.46 4.80 -0.86
C GLY A 98 -12.61 5.96 -1.39
N PRO A 99 -12.98 7.21 -1.05
CA PRO A 99 -12.19 8.38 -1.42
C PRO A 99 -10.75 8.29 -0.89
N GLY A 100 -9.76 8.59 -1.75
CA GLY A 100 -8.34 8.51 -1.36
C GLY A 100 -7.99 9.34 -0.13
N GLU A 101 -8.63 10.51 0.03
CA GLU A 101 -8.50 11.34 1.22
C GLU A 101 -9.00 10.64 2.48
N ARG A 102 -10.13 9.92 2.40
CA ARG A 102 -10.72 9.18 3.50
C ARG A 102 -9.84 8.00 3.94
N ILE A 103 -9.19 7.34 2.97
CA ILE A 103 -8.20 6.29 3.23
C ILE A 103 -6.98 6.86 3.97
N ARG A 104 -6.52 8.06 3.59
CA ARG A 104 -5.41 8.75 4.29
C ARG A 104 -5.80 9.19 5.70
N GLU A 105 -7.01 9.72 5.88
CA GLU A 105 -7.54 10.03 7.22
C GLU A 105 -7.54 8.79 8.12
N PHE A 106 -7.84 7.61 7.58
CA PHE A 106 -7.77 6.36 8.33
C PHE A 106 -6.33 6.00 8.72
N LEU A 107 -5.40 6.10 7.76
CA LEU A 107 -3.97 5.88 8.02
C LEU A 107 -3.43 6.82 9.10
N ASP A 108 -3.70 8.13 8.99
CA ASP A 108 -3.24 9.15 9.94
C ASP A 108 -3.87 8.94 11.32
N ALA A 109 -5.14 8.56 11.37
CA ALA A 109 -5.82 8.22 12.60
C ALA A 109 -5.21 7.02 13.32
N LEU A 110 -4.81 5.98 12.58
CA LEU A 110 -4.07 4.85 13.13
C LEU A 110 -2.71 5.34 13.64
N ARG A 111 -1.91 6.04 12.82
CA ARG A 111 -0.60 6.59 13.22
C ARG A 111 -0.66 7.48 14.46
N GLY A 112 -1.80 8.12 14.73
CA GLY A 112 -2.04 8.91 15.95
C GLY A 112 -2.23 8.09 17.23
N VAL A 113 -2.53 6.79 17.14
CA VAL A 113 -2.62 5.89 18.30
C VAL A 113 -1.21 5.62 18.83
N ARG A 114 -1.04 5.73 20.16
CA ARG A 114 0.26 5.52 20.79
C ARG A 114 0.72 4.07 20.61
N ALA A 115 2.02 3.87 20.48
CA ALA A 115 2.66 2.54 20.40
C ALA A 115 2.29 1.68 19.17
N ILE A 116 1.72 2.26 18.11
CA ILE A 116 1.70 1.60 16.80
C ILE A 116 3.13 1.29 16.36
N ARG A 117 3.34 0.06 15.89
CA ARG A 117 4.63 -0.40 15.35
C ARG A 117 4.71 -0.23 13.84
N LEU A 118 3.58 -0.45 13.14
CA LEU A 118 3.46 -0.34 11.70
C LEU A 118 2.06 0.17 11.34
N ALA A 119 1.97 1.08 10.40
CA ALA A 119 0.72 1.45 9.72
C ALA A 119 1.09 1.90 8.30
N ASP A 120 0.87 1.01 7.34
CA ASP A 120 1.21 1.21 5.94
C ASP A 120 0.01 0.90 5.05
N VAL A 121 -0.14 1.71 4.01
CA VAL A 121 -1.17 1.56 2.98
C VAL A 121 -0.51 1.27 1.64
N VAL A 122 -1.12 0.38 0.88
CA VAL A 122 -0.75 0.08 -0.50
C VAL A 122 -2.00 0.27 -1.34
N PHE A 123 -1.99 1.26 -2.22
CA PHE A 123 -3.05 1.48 -3.19
C PHE A 123 -2.99 0.40 -4.28
N THR A 124 -4.13 -0.25 -4.55
CA THR A 124 -4.23 -1.43 -5.43
C THR A 124 -4.82 -1.10 -6.81
N ASP A 125 -5.27 0.14 -7.01
CA ASP A 125 -5.92 0.64 -8.23
C ASP A 125 -4.96 0.87 -9.40
N VAL A 126 -3.64 0.71 -9.20
CA VAL A 126 -2.61 0.79 -10.26
C VAL A 126 -2.80 -0.27 -11.37
N VAL A 127 -3.68 -1.26 -11.17
CA VAL A 127 -3.98 -2.31 -12.16
C VAL A 127 -5.36 -2.17 -12.81
N SER A 128 -6.24 -1.27 -12.34
CA SER A 128 -7.67 -1.32 -12.67
C SER A 128 -8.25 -0.13 -13.44
N ARG A 129 -7.47 0.88 -13.89
CA ARG A 129 -8.01 1.78 -14.94
C ARG A 129 -8.11 1.00 -16.25
N PRO A 130 -9.32 0.65 -16.74
CA PRO A 130 -9.45 0.13 -18.08
C PRO A 130 -9.07 1.28 -19.03
N VAL A 131 -8.29 0.98 -20.06
CA VAL A 131 -8.15 1.85 -21.22
C VAL A 131 -9.54 2.07 -21.80
N GLY A 132 -10.10 3.27 -21.59
CA GLY A 132 -11.21 3.84 -22.34
C GLY A 132 -12.53 3.07 -22.37
N SER A 133 -13.60 3.68 -21.84
CA SER A 133 -14.90 3.64 -22.52
C SER A 133 -15.78 4.81 -22.06
N ALA A 134 -15.65 5.93 -22.77
CA ALA A 134 -16.74 6.80 -23.24
C ALA A 134 -16.13 7.89 -24.14
#